data_AF-A0A7W0FRV4-F1
#
_entry.id   AF-A0A7W0FRV4-F1
#
_cell.length_a   1.000
_cell.length_b   1.000
_cell.length_c   1.000
_cell.angle_alpha   90.00
_cell.angle_beta   90.00
_cell.angle_gamma   90.00
#
_symmetry.space_group_name_H-M   'P 1'
#
loop_
_entity.id
_entity.type
_entity.pdbx_description
1 polymer ?
#
loop_
_entity_poly.entity_id
_entity_poly.type
_entity_poly.pdbx_seq_one_letter_code
_entity_poly.pdbx_strand_id
1 'polypeptide(L)'
;RSSDRTLRAVGSYGRGVTQLLAIPLWDDAAEPLREQLDRSPGREVLGPGLSLRIGPLSVILTDDADSGAGWLVAGTVTQRTLVQAAREVVSYSRGQP
;
A
#
# COMPACT_ATOMS: atom_id res chain seq x y z
N ARG A 1 8.94 -24.51 -2.58
CA ARG A 1 9.71 -24.42 -1.31
C ARG A 1 9.16 -23.20 -0.60
N SER A 2 8.50 -23.39 0.55
CA SER A 2 7.91 -22.31 1.35
C SER A 2 9.01 -21.36 1.82
N SER A 3 8.88 -20.06 1.53
CA SER A 3 9.59 -19.02 2.25
C SER A 3 8.58 -18.20 3.03
N ASP A 4 8.28 -18.70 4.22
CA ASP A 4 7.84 -17.92 5.37
C ASP A 4 8.92 -16.87 5.70
N ARG A 5 9.00 -15.82 4.88
CA ARG A 5 9.60 -14.54 5.26
C ARG A 5 8.51 -13.75 5.92
N THR A 6 8.30 -14.06 7.19
CA THR A 6 7.38 -13.40 8.11
C THR A 6 7.23 -11.92 7.78
N LEU A 7 6.00 -11.46 7.53
CA LEU A 7 5.61 -10.05 7.42
C LEU A 7 6.15 -9.29 8.64
N ARG A 8 7.37 -8.74 8.56
CA ARG A 8 8.14 -8.36 9.76
C ARG A 8 7.81 -6.98 10.33
N ALA A 9 6.88 -6.23 9.74
CA ALA A 9 6.32 -5.04 10.37
C ALA A 9 4.99 -4.68 9.71
N VAL A 10 3.88 -5.06 10.32
CA VAL A 10 2.59 -4.43 10.03
C VAL A 10 2.46 -3.22 10.93
N GLY A 11 2.43 -2.03 10.35
CA GLY A 11 2.14 -0.79 11.08
C GLY A 11 0.64 -0.54 11.11
N SER A 12 0.05 -0.48 12.30
CA SER A 12 -1.32 0.02 12.48
C SER A 12 -1.28 1.50 12.87
N TYR A 13 -1.93 2.37 12.10
CA TYR A 13 -1.97 3.81 12.36
C TYR A 13 -3.40 4.31 12.59
N GLY A 14 -3.54 5.27 13.50
CA GLY A 14 -4.83 5.93 13.81
C GLY A 14 -5.53 5.42 15.07
N ARG A 15 -6.67 6.04 15.40
CA ARG A 15 -7.58 5.67 16.52
C ARG A 15 -9.03 5.94 16.11
N GLY A 16 -9.98 5.10 16.56
CA GLY A 16 -11.41 5.24 16.26
C GLY A 16 -11.79 4.71 14.87
N VAL A 17 -12.68 5.41 14.15
CA VAL A 17 -13.14 5.01 12.80
C VAL A 17 -12.09 5.15 11.70
N THR A 18 -10.92 5.69 12.02
CA THR A 18 -9.82 5.98 11.10
C THR A 18 -8.68 5.02 11.43
N GLN A 19 -8.66 3.86 10.75
CA GLN A 19 -7.60 2.86 10.90
C GLN A 19 -6.87 2.67 9.57
N LEU A 20 -5.55 2.53 9.66
CA LEU A 20 -4.65 2.27 8.54
C LEU A 20 -3.78 1.05 8.84
N LEU A 21 -3.62 0.18 7.84
CA LEU A 21 -2.71 -0.96 7.85
C LEU A 21 -1.69 -0.76 6.73
N ALA A 22 -0.41 -0.82 7.05
CA ALA A 22 0.68 -0.85 6.07
C ALA A 22 1.40 -2.19 6.14
N ILE A 23 1.44 -2.91 5.02
CA ILE A 23 2.07 -4.22 4.88
C ILE A 23 3.19 -4.09 3.85
N PRO A 24 4.47 -4.33 4.20
CA PRO A 24 5.55 -4.38 3.23
C PRO A 24 5.37 -5.61 2.34
N LEU A 25 5.41 -5.41 1.03
CA LEU A 25 5.38 -6.48 0.04
C LEU A 25 6.71 -6.54 -0.70
N TRP A 26 7.23 -7.75 -0.83
CA TRP A 26 8.37 -8.05 -1.69
C TRP A 26 7.90 -8.13 -3.14
N ASP A 27 8.85 -7.99 -4.06
CA ASP A 27 8.59 -7.88 -5.50
C ASP A 27 7.77 -9.07 -6.05
N ASP A 28 8.08 -10.29 -5.59
CA ASP A 28 7.41 -11.54 -5.95
C ASP A 28 5.94 -11.63 -5.49
N ALA A 29 5.55 -10.83 -4.50
CA ALA A 29 4.17 -10.70 -4.04
C ALA A 29 3.48 -9.43 -4.56
N ALA A 30 4.24 -8.33 -4.75
CA ALA A 30 3.72 -7.05 -5.16
C ALA A 30 3.27 -7.06 -6.63
N GLU A 31 4.07 -7.64 -7.53
CA GLU A 31 3.80 -7.59 -8.96
C GLU A 31 2.52 -8.37 -9.37
N PRO A 32 2.30 -9.62 -8.93
CA PRO A 32 1.06 -10.33 -9.25
C PRO A 32 -0.18 -9.65 -8.66
N LEU A 33 -0.05 -9.01 -7.50
CA LEU A 33 -1.12 -8.24 -6.88
C LEU A 33 -1.43 -6.97 -7.69
N ARG A 34 -0.41 -6.27 -8.16
CA ARG A 34 -0.53 -5.10 -9.04
C ARG A 34 -1.28 -5.47 -10.32
N GLU A 35 -0.90 -6.55 -11.00
CA GLU A 35 -1.56 -7.03 -12.22
C GLU A 35 -3.04 -7.40 -12.00
N GLN A 36 -3.39 -7.93 -10.84
CA GLN A 36 -4.79 -8.24 -10.49
C GLN A 36 -5.60 -6.98 -10.22
N LEU A 37 -5.05 -6.04 -9.46
CA LEU A 37 -5.71 -4.78 -9.15
C LEU A 37 -5.81 -3.86 -10.38
N ASP A 38 -4.86 -3.94 -11.31
CA ASP A 38 -4.90 -3.23 -12.60
C ASP A 38 -6.15 -3.59 -13.42
N ARG A 39 -6.58 -4.85 -13.35
CA ARG A 39 -7.77 -5.34 -14.05
C ARG A 39 -9.09 -5.08 -13.32
N SER A 40 -9.05 -4.46 -12.13
CA SER A 40 -10.24 -4.26 -11.29
C SER A 40 -11.04 -3.02 -11.72
N PRO A 41 -12.39 -3.11 -11.83
CA PRO A 41 -13.23 -1.95 -12.08
C PRO A 41 -13.10 -0.89 -10.98
N GLY A 42 -13.02 0.38 -11.35
CA GLY A 42 -12.91 1.49 -10.41
C GLY A 42 -11.51 1.71 -9.82
N ARG A 43 -10.47 1.09 -10.42
CA ARG A 43 -9.08 1.43 -10.11
C ARG A 43 -8.75 2.86 -10.55
N GLU A 44 -7.80 3.46 -9.85
CA GLU A 44 -7.20 4.74 -10.23
C GLU A 44 -5.68 4.66 -10.05
N VAL A 45 -4.93 5.20 -11.00
CA VAL A 45 -3.48 5.39 -10.85
C VAL A 45 -3.25 6.77 -10.25
N LEU A 46 -2.61 6.81 -9.08
CA LEU A 46 -2.28 8.02 -8.36
C LEU A 46 -0.76 8.16 -8.25
N GLY A 47 -0.29 9.35 -7.88
CA GLY A 47 1.15 9.61 -7.72
C GLY A 47 1.92 8.56 -6.90
N PRO A 48 1.41 8.03 -5.77
CA PRO A 48 2.12 6.99 -5.02
C PRO A 48 1.95 5.57 -5.58
N GLY A 49 1.02 5.30 -6.50
CA GLY A 49 0.76 3.95 -7.01
C GLY A 49 -0.70 3.69 -7.39
N LEU A 50 -1.10 2.42 -7.39
CA LEU A 50 -2.44 2.00 -7.81
C LEU A 50 -3.40 1.99 -6.62
N SER A 51 -4.55 2.66 -6.78
CA SER A 51 -5.57 2.85 -5.76
C SER A 51 -6.88 2.17 -6.16
N LEU A 52 -7.55 1.54 -5.19
CA LEU A 52 -8.90 1.00 -5.34
C LEU A 52 -9.72 1.33 -4.10
N ARG A 53 -11.00 1.67 -4.28
CA ARG A 53 -11.95 1.88 -3.18
C ARG A 53 -13.01 0.80 -3.19
N ILE A 54 -13.13 0.08 -2.09
CA ILE A 54 -14.14 -0.95 -1.85
C ILE A 54 -15.00 -0.49 -0.68
N GLY A 55 -16.13 0.16 -0.97
CA GLY A 55 -16.98 0.75 0.07
C GLY A 55 -16.23 1.84 0.88
N PRO A 56 -16.25 1.80 2.22
CA PRO A 56 -15.48 2.74 3.04
C PRO A 56 -13.97 2.45 3.07
N LEU A 57 -13.53 1.27 2.61
CA LEU A 57 -12.14 0.87 2.61
C LEU A 57 -11.44 1.38 1.34
N SER A 58 -10.41 2.17 1.53
CA SER A 58 -9.51 2.60 0.46
C SER A 58 -8.19 1.82 0.56
N VAL A 59 -7.66 1.36 -0.57
CA VAL A 59 -6.42 0.58 -0.65
C VAL A 59 -5.50 1.23 -1.69
N ILE A 60 -4.20 1.31 -1.39
CA ILE A 60 -3.16 1.74 -2.32
C ILE A 60 -1.96 0.80 -2.22
N LEU A 61 -1.47 0.33 -3.37
CA LEU A 61 -0.20 -0.38 -3.49
C LEU A 61 0.84 0.62 -4.01
N THR A 62 1.83 0.95 -3.19
CA THR A 62 2.91 1.86 -3.62
C THR A 62 3.86 1.18 -4.58
N ASP A 63 4.55 1.98 -5.38
CA ASP A 63 5.57 1.50 -6.29
C ASP A 63 6.92 2.18 -6.03
N ASP A 64 7.98 1.38 -5.97
CA ASP A 64 9.36 1.84 -5.92
C ASP A 64 10.05 1.42 -7.23
N ALA A 65 10.18 2.36 -8.15
CA ALA A 65 10.69 2.10 -9.50
C ALA A 65 12.13 1.55 -9.53
N ASP A 66 12.92 1.77 -8.47
CA ASP A 66 14.31 1.33 -8.41
C ASP A 66 14.45 -0.12 -7.93
N SER A 67 13.47 -0.63 -7.19
CA SER A 67 13.54 -1.94 -6.53
C SER A 67 12.39 -2.89 -6.83
N GLY A 68 11.30 -2.42 -7.44
CA GLY A 68 10.05 -3.17 -7.65
C GLY A 68 9.24 -3.42 -6.36
N ALA A 69 9.87 -3.25 -5.19
CA ALA A 69 9.24 -3.39 -3.89
C ALA A 69 8.17 -2.32 -3.63
N GLY A 70 7.24 -2.62 -2.71
CA GLY A 70 6.15 -1.70 -2.41
C GLY A 70 5.49 -1.93 -1.07
N TRP A 71 4.62 -0.99 -0.69
CA TRP A 71 3.81 -1.06 0.51
C TRP A 71 2.34 -1.17 0.12
N LEU A 72 1.64 -2.15 0.68
CA LEU A 72 0.19 -2.18 0.64
C LEU A 72 -0.35 -1.37 1.82
N VAL A 73 -0.96 -0.22 1.55
CA VAL A 73 -1.58 0.64 2.56
C VAL A 73 -3.09 0.62 2.38
N ALA A 74 -3.82 0.25 3.43
CA ALA A 74 -5.29 0.16 3.41
C ALA A 74 -5.89 0.88 4.61
N GLY A 75 -7.03 1.56 4.44
CA GLY A 75 -7.74 2.17 5.55
C GLY A 75 -9.09 2.79 5.20
N THR A 76 -9.87 3.11 6.22
CA THR A 76 -11.23 3.67 6.13
C THR A 76 -11.27 5.18 5.88
N VAL A 77 -10.16 5.72 5.38
CA VAL A 77 -9.95 7.15 5.19
C VAL A 77 -10.35 7.60 3.78
N THR A 78 -10.39 8.92 3.56
CA THR A 78 -10.49 9.46 2.21
C THR A 78 -9.24 9.12 1.39
N GLN A 79 -9.40 8.99 0.07
CA GLN A 79 -8.30 8.72 -0.86
C GLN A 79 -7.15 9.73 -0.75
N ARG A 80 -7.47 11.02 -0.54
CA ARG A 80 -6.45 12.07 -0.30
C ARG A 80 -5.60 11.77 0.93
N THR A 81 -6.23 11.33 2.02
CA THR A 81 -5.52 10.97 3.27
C THR A 81 -4.68 9.71 3.08
N LEU A 82 -5.22 8.70 2.37
CA LEU A 82 -4.48 7.48 2.05
C LEU A 82 -3.22 7.76 1.21
N VAL A 83 -3.33 8.66 0.22
CA VAL A 83 -2.21 9.11 -0.61
C VAL A 83 -1.13 9.81 0.22
N GLN A 84 -1.50 10.62 1.21
CA GLN A 84 -0.51 11.25 2.10
C GLN A 84 0.19 10.21 2.97
N ALA A 85 -0.56 9.31 3.61
CA ALA A 85 0.01 8.24 4.42
C ALA A 85 0.95 7.34 3.61
N ALA A 86 0.59 6.99 2.37
CA ALA A 86 1.45 6.21 1.49
C ALA A 86 2.79 6.91 1.17
N ARG A 87 2.77 8.23 0.98
CA ARG A 87 4.01 9.01 0.76
C ARG A 87 4.91 9.02 2.00
N GLU A 88 4.33 9.16 3.18
CA GLU A 88 5.07 9.11 4.45
C GLU A 88 5.71 7.73 4.67
N VAL A 89 4.98 6.65 4.40
CA VAL A 89 5.54 5.29 4.52
C VAL A 89 6.73 5.09 3.57
N VAL A 90 6.62 5.57 2.33
CA VAL A 90 7.71 5.51 1.35
C VAL A 90 8.92 6.34 1.79
N SER A 91 8.73 7.58 2.28
CA SER A 91 9.84 8.41 2.75
C SER A 91 10.61 7.76 3.91
N TYR A 92 9.89 7.25 4.91
CA TYR A 92 10.47 6.50 6.02
C TYR A 92 11.28 5.29 5.54
N SER A 93 10.78 4.54 4.57
CA SER A 93 11.49 3.36 4.04
C SER A 93 12.78 3.68 3.29
N ARG A 94 12.90 4.88 2.71
CA ARG A 94 14.09 5.34 1.98
C ARG A 94 15.14 6.02 2.87
N GLY A 95 14.88 6.11 4.18
CA GLY A 95 15.80 6.77 5.12
C GLY A 95 15.89 8.29 4.96
N GLN A 96 14.91 8.93 4.30
CA GLN A 96 14.77 10.39 4.25
C GLN A 96 13.58 10.81 5.14
N PRO A 97 13.79 11.68 6.14
CA PRO A 97 12.72 12.19 6.99
C PRO A 97 11.73 13.07 6.22
#